data_AF-A0A7W3MTX6-F1
#
_entry.id   AF-A0A7W3MTX6-F1
#
_cell.length_a   1.000
_cell.length_b   1.000
_cell.length_c   1.000
_cell.angle_alpha   90.00
_cell.angle_beta   90.00
_cell.angle_gamma   90.00
#
_symmetry.space_group_name_H-M   'P 1'
#
loop_
_entity.id
_entity.type
_entity.pdbx_description
1 polymer ?
#
loop_
_entity_poly.entity_id
_entity_poly.type
_entity_poly.pdbx_seq_one_letter_code
_entity_poly.pdbx_strand_id
1 'polypeptide(L)'
;MPVTNTKEVLPLVRRAVPGAVVLAVVAVAAMVALNVWWATITPGLLLYSFPPLAATVLALVHNLRYRVIVDEDGIRVRGLTGEESVPWQDVTGVRAAAGTEGTVVVGRRDALPLVLRELPVAAGTDELVAELRERAGQHSGEPEGEWYVGRPSRLPLVWAFPMLAASVALALAPVGGLLEGFGAGTAFTAGMAGVVYHVRLILLLLYGRTEARPTGLYNRSALAIKRMEWNRVRRLEVVRSPFGRRVIAVADTGPKTALAAPREGLLTRGPAFDDALNTLTATAPRAPEVKRRAQPRLLYPALAALAVLALLWGEDPRKESWWPTRHEATSLPDPCAVADRATVRRLVPDPQPPDRQDRTWFGYDESTCQWQQTDLSIGLRIELRRYFRSGGDGATEEAERRMGVVRAQSAGTVTGLGDEAFRRDDDGVIRTREIWARRANVIVHVELTGKAPADVEALARRALDSVELR
;
A
#
# COMPACT_ATOMS: atom_id res chain seq x y z
N MET A 1 -40.80 -58.54 -9.59
CA MET A 1 -40.59 -58.18 -8.16
C MET A 1 -39.46 -57.17 -8.09
N PRO A 2 -39.62 -56.11 -7.30
CA PRO A 2 -39.29 -54.76 -7.74
C PRO A 2 -38.07 -54.17 -7.06
N VAL A 3 -37.44 -53.24 -7.79
CA VAL A 3 -36.72 -52.05 -7.33
C VAL A 3 -35.55 -52.31 -6.37
N THR A 4 -34.39 -52.56 -6.98
CA THR A 4 -33.09 -52.21 -6.40
C THR A 4 -33.13 -50.75 -5.99
N ASN A 5 -33.03 -50.53 -4.68
CA ASN A 5 -32.79 -49.23 -4.05
C ASN A 5 -31.39 -48.74 -4.48
N THR A 6 -31.27 -48.22 -5.69
CA THR A 6 -30.21 -47.25 -6.01
C THR A 6 -30.50 -46.03 -5.16
N LYS A 7 -29.86 -45.97 -3.99
CA LYS A 7 -29.64 -44.69 -3.32
C LYS A 7 -28.94 -43.82 -4.35
N GLU A 8 -29.69 -42.94 -5.00
CA GLU A 8 -29.12 -41.77 -5.66
C GLU A 8 -28.33 -41.03 -4.58
N VAL A 9 -27.02 -41.24 -4.56
CA VAL A 9 -26.09 -40.42 -3.80
C VAL A 9 -26.12 -39.08 -4.53
N LEU A 10 -27.03 -38.20 -4.09
CA LEU A 10 -27.11 -36.82 -4.53
C LEU A 10 -25.69 -36.25 -4.64
N PRO A 11 -25.31 -35.65 -5.78
CA PRO A 11 -23.99 -35.08 -5.94
C PRO A 11 -23.78 -34.08 -4.80
N LEU A 12 -22.61 -34.15 -4.14
CA LEU A 12 -22.28 -33.35 -2.97
C LEU A 12 -22.01 -31.90 -3.40
N VAL A 13 -23.05 -31.23 -3.90
CA VAL A 13 -23.03 -29.85 -4.35
C VAL A 13 -23.28 -28.96 -3.14
N ARG A 14 -22.33 -28.90 -2.20
CA ARG A 14 -22.43 -27.95 -1.09
C ARG A 14 -21.97 -26.57 -1.52
N ARG A 15 -22.89 -25.60 -1.47
CA ARG A 15 -22.64 -24.18 -1.72
C ARG A 15 -21.67 -23.64 -0.67
N ALA A 16 -20.84 -22.67 -1.08
CA ALA A 16 -19.85 -22.01 -0.23
C ALA A 16 -20.44 -21.56 1.11
N VAL A 17 -19.66 -21.72 2.18
CA VAL A 17 -20.04 -21.37 3.55
C VAL A 17 -20.49 -19.90 3.62
N PRO A 18 -21.69 -19.59 4.15
CA PRO A 18 -22.23 -18.23 4.18
C PRO A 18 -21.28 -17.24 4.88
N GLY A 19 -20.45 -17.68 5.82
CA GLY A 19 -19.47 -16.84 6.52
C GLY A 19 -18.35 -16.27 5.62
N ALA A 20 -17.87 -17.03 4.62
CA ALA A 20 -16.84 -16.53 3.70
C ALA A 20 -17.42 -15.49 2.72
N VAL A 21 -18.68 -15.68 2.31
CA VAL A 21 -19.41 -14.72 1.47
C VAL A 21 -19.73 -13.46 2.25
N VAL A 22 -20.19 -13.58 3.50
CA VAL A 22 -20.44 -12.42 4.38
C VAL A 22 -19.16 -11.64 4.64
N LEU A 23 -18.05 -12.31 4.95
CA LEU A 23 -16.75 -11.65 5.18
C LEU A 23 -16.22 -10.96 3.90
N ALA A 24 -16.40 -11.59 2.74
CA ALA A 24 -16.07 -11.03 1.44
C ALA A 24 -16.89 -9.77 1.13
N VAL A 25 -18.20 -9.82 1.37
CA VAL A 25 -19.10 -8.69 1.19
C VAL A 25 -18.75 -7.56 2.15
N VAL A 26 -18.47 -7.87 3.42
CA VAL A 26 -18.03 -6.88 4.42
C VAL A 26 -16.68 -6.25 4.05
N ALA A 27 -15.72 -7.04 3.57
CA ALA A 27 -14.41 -6.53 3.14
C ALA A 27 -14.52 -5.63 1.90
N VAL A 28 -15.34 -6.01 0.91
CA VAL A 28 -15.64 -5.19 -0.26
C VAL A 28 -16.37 -3.91 0.17
N ALA A 29 -17.39 -4.01 1.02
CA ALA A 29 -18.13 -2.86 1.53
C ALA A 29 -17.23 -1.91 2.32
N ALA A 30 -16.34 -2.42 3.16
CA ALA A 30 -15.37 -1.62 3.90
C ALA A 30 -14.34 -0.96 2.96
N MET A 31 -13.84 -1.66 1.94
CA MET A 31 -12.95 -1.08 0.93
C MET A 31 -13.65 -0.04 0.05
N VAL A 32 -14.93 -0.24 -0.28
CA VAL A 32 -15.76 0.73 -1.00
C VAL A 32 -16.02 1.94 -0.11
N ALA A 33 -16.40 1.76 1.16
CA ALA A 33 -16.58 2.85 2.11
C ALA A 33 -15.29 3.64 2.34
N LEU A 34 -14.15 2.95 2.45
CA LEU A 34 -12.83 3.56 2.57
C LEU A 34 -12.47 4.32 1.28
N ASN A 35 -12.75 3.77 0.10
CA ASN A 35 -12.53 4.49 -1.17
C ASN A 35 -13.49 5.65 -1.36
N VAL A 36 -14.75 5.54 -0.94
CA VAL A 36 -15.72 6.64 -0.98
C VAL A 36 -15.28 7.75 -0.02
N TRP A 37 -14.80 7.40 1.17
CA TRP A 37 -14.23 8.37 2.11
C TRP A 37 -12.95 9.03 1.55
N TRP A 38 -12.05 8.26 0.94
CA TRP A 38 -10.89 8.82 0.23
C TRP A 38 -11.28 9.68 -0.97
N ALA A 39 -12.33 9.31 -1.70
CA ALA A 39 -12.88 10.07 -2.83
C ALA A 39 -13.47 11.41 -2.39
N THR A 40 -14.06 11.46 -1.19
CA THR A 40 -14.56 12.72 -0.61
C THR A 40 -13.44 13.65 -0.13
N ILE A 41 -12.26 13.11 0.16
CA ILE A 41 -11.10 13.89 0.62
C ILE A 41 -10.24 14.33 -0.58
N THR A 42 -9.99 13.45 -1.55
CA THR A 42 -9.07 13.69 -2.67
C THR A 42 -9.41 12.80 -3.89
N PRO A 43 -10.16 13.31 -4.89
CA PRO A 43 -10.61 12.53 -6.04
C PRO A 43 -9.48 11.91 -6.88
N GLY A 44 -8.30 12.54 -6.92
CA GLY A 44 -7.15 12.09 -7.70
C GLY A 44 -6.54 10.75 -7.25
N LEU A 45 -6.71 10.38 -5.97
CA LEU A 45 -6.18 9.13 -5.43
C LEU A 45 -6.95 7.89 -5.91
N LEU A 46 -8.19 8.05 -6.38
CA LEU A 46 -9.00 6.94 -6.89
C LEU A 46 -8.31 6.22 -8.06
N LEU A 47 -7.66 6.95 -8.97
CA LEU A 47 -6.95 6.37 -10.10
C LEU A 47 -5.82 5.41 -9.67
N TYR A 48 -5.22 5.65 -8.49
CA TYR A 48 -4.09 4.88 -7.99
C TYR A 48 -4.50 3.72 -7.05
N SER A 49 -5.68 3.79 -6.42
CA SER A 49 -6.22 2.71 -5.59
C SER A 49 -7.00 1.66 -6.39
N PHE A 50 -7.44 1.97 -7.62
CA PHE A 50 -8.21 1.07 -8.48
C PHE A 50 -7.48 -0.24 -8.84
N PRO A 51 -6.21 -0.25 -9.27
CA PRO A 51 -5.52 -1.50 -9.65
C PRO A 51 -5.38 -2.53 -8.51
N PRO A 52 -4.96 -2.17 -7.28
CA PRO A 52 -4.93 -3.15 -6.19
C PRO A 52 -6.33 -3.55 -5.72
N LEU A 53 -7.33 -2.68 -5.84
CA LEU A 53 -8.73 -3.02 -5.53
C LEU A 53 -9.30 -3.99 -6.56
N ALA A 54 -9.05 -3.77 -7.85
CA ALA A 54 -9.37 -4.70 -8.92
C ALA A 54 -8.65 -6.05 -8.72
N ALA A 55 -7.37 -6.04 -8.32
CA ALA A 55 -6.64 -7.26 -7.97
C ALA A 55 -7.24 -7.98 -6.75
N THR A 56 -7.72 -7.24 -5.75
CA THR A 56 -8.40 -7.79 -4.56
C THR A 56 -9.73 -8.42 -4.95
N VAL A 57 -10.53 -7.73 -5.77
CA VAL A 57 -11.80 -8.24 -6.32
C VAL A 57 -11.55 -9.46 -7.21
N LEU A 58 -10.53 -9.45 -8.07
CA LEU A 58 -10.15 -10.59 -8.90
C LEU A 58 -9.68 -11.78 -8.06
N ALA A 59 -8.87 -11.55 -7.02
CA ALA A 59 -8.44 -12.59 -6.09
C ALA A 59 -9.63 -13.15 -5.28
N LEU A 60 -10.59 -12.31 -4.92
CA LEU A 60 -11.81 -12.72 -4.24
C LEU A 60 -12.70 -13.54 -5.17
N VAL A 61 -12.95 -13.06 -6.38
CA VAL A 61 -13.68 -13.78 -7.44
C VAL A 61 -12.98 -15.10 -7.77
N HIS A 62 -11.65 -15.15 -7.76
CA HIS A 62 -10.88 -16.38 -7.95
C HIS A 62 -11.15 -17.40 -6.84
N ASN A 63 -11.11 -16.98 -5.58
CA ASN A 63 -11.42 -17.88 -4.47
C ASN A 63 -12.90 -18.31 -4.49
N LEU A 64 -13.82 -17.43 -4.87
CA LEU A 64 -15.25 -17.75 -4.99
C LEU A 64 -15.58 -18.66 -6.17
N ARG A 65 -14.80 -18.63 -7.26
CA ARG A 65 -15.01 -19.47 -8.45
C ARG A 65 -14.30 -20.81 -8.40
N TYR A 66 -13.34 -21.01 -7.49
CA TYR A 66 -12.70 -22.30 -7.31
C TYR A 66 -13.74 -23.30 -6.80
N ARG A 67 -14.12 -24.26 -7.65
CA ARG A 67 -15.12 -25.29 -7.30
C ARG A 67 -14.54 -26.66 -7.56
N VAL A 68 -14.52 -27.48 -6.52
CA VAL A 68 -14.22 -28.91 -6.62
C VAL A 68 -15.54 -29.65 -6.76
N ILE A 69 -15.66 -30.44 -7.82
CA ILE A 69 -16.77 -31.35 -8.05
C ILE A 69 -16.18 -32.75 -7.98
N VAL A 70 -16.73 -33.58 -7.08
CA VAL A 70 -16.38 -34.99 -6.95
C VAL A 70 -17.61 -35.78 -7.40
N ASP A 71 -17.47 -36.53 -8.48
CA ASP A 71 -18.55 -37.31 -9.07
C ASP A 71 -18.11 -38.77 -9.32
N GLU A 72 -18.93 -39.53 -10.05
CA GLU A 72 -18.64 -40.94 -10.35
C GLU A 72 -17.50 -41.09 -11.37
N ASP A 73 -17.25 -40.08 -12.21
CA ASP A 73 -16.24 -40.13 -13.26
C ASP A 73 -14.85 -39.72 -12.74
N GLY A 74 -14.80 -38.89 -11.69
CA GLY A 74 -13.54 -38.46 -11.08
C GLY A 74 -13.65 -37.21 -10.21
N ILE A 75 -12.55 -36.47 -10.18
CA ILE A 75 -12.42 -35.19 -9.50
C ILE A 75 -12.24 -34.10 -10.55
N ARG A 76 -13.19 -33.17 -10.60
CA ARG A 76 -13.14 -32.00 -11.48
C ARG A 76 -12.90 -30.74 -10.68
N VAL A 77 -11.84 -30.03 -11.05
CA VAL A 77 -11.47 -28.75 -10.45
C VAL A 77 -11.70 -27.66 -11.47
N ARG A 78 -12.71 -26.83 -11.21
CA ARG A 78 -13.01 -25.67 -12.06
C ARG A 78 -12.33 -24.43 -11.47
N GLY A 79 -11.42 -23.85 -12.25
CA GLY A 79 -10.68 -22.65 -11.90
C GLY A 79 -10.80 -21.56 -12.97
N LEU A 80 -9.99 -20.50 -12.83
CA LEU A 80 -9.99 -19.35 -13.75
C LEU A 80 -9.31 -19.66 -15.10
N THR A 81 -8.41 -20.65 -15.12
CA THR A 81 -7.61 -21.04 -16.29
C THR A 81 -8.20 -22.22 -17.06
N GLY A 82 -9.32 -22.78 -16.61
CA GLY A 82 -9.95 -23.96 -17.21
C GLY A 82 -10.55 -24.93 -16.19
N GLU A 83 -11.06 -26.04 -16.70
CA GLU A 83 -11.53 -27.19 -15.93
C GLU A 83 -10.49 -28.30 -16.06
N GLU A 84 -9.95 -28.75 -14.94
CA GLU A 84 -9.04 -29.90 -14.88
C GLU A 84 -9.84 -31.10 -14.35
N SER A 85 -9.91 -32.19 -15.12
CA SER A 85 -10.56 -33.43 -14.72
C SER A 85 -9.51 -34.49 -14.43
N VAL A 86 -9.64 -35.18 -13.30
CA VAL A 86 -8.79 -36.32 -12.92
C VAL A 86 -9.72 -37.51 -12.73
N PRO A 87 -9.74 -38.47 -13.67
CA PRO A 87 -10.57 -39.66 -13.53
C PRO A 87 -10.04 -40.55 -12.41
N TRP A 88 -10.92 -41.33 -11.76
CA TRP A 88 -10.54 -42.14 -10.60
C TRP A 88 -9.41 -43.14 -10.88
N GLN A 89 -9.35 -43.67 -12.10
CA GLN A 89 -8.29 -44.60 -12.55
C GLN A 89 -6.87 -43.99 -12.54
N ASP A 90 -6.77 -42.66 -12.61
CA ASP A 90 -5.50 -41.93 -12.60
C ASP A 90 -5.07 -41.52 -11.18
N VAL A 91 -5.94 -41.72 -10.19
CA VAL A 91 -5.68 -41.40 -8.79
C VAL A 91 -4.83 -42.50 -8.15
N THR A 92 -3.58 -42.17 -7.81
CA THR A 92 -2.64 -43.11 -7.18
C THR A 92 -2.64 -43.06 -5.66
N GLY A 93 -3.15 -41.97 -5.07
CA GLY A 93 -3.24 -41.85 -3.62
C GLY A 93 -4.09 -40.66 -3.19
N VAL A 94 -4.80 -40.74 -2.08
CA VAL A 94 -5.49 -39.59 -1.48
C VAL A 94 -5.10 -39.41 -0.02
N ARG A 95 -4.82 -38.18 0.41
CA ARG A 95 -4.45 -37.87 1.80
C ARG A 95 -4.70 -36.42 2.18
N ALA A 96 -4.87 -36.14 3.48
CA ALA A 96 -4.95 -34.77 3.97
C ALA A 96 -3.62 -34.03 3.76
N ALA A 97 -3.67 -32.76 3.35
CA ALA A 97 -2.50 -31.90 3.30
C ALA A 97 -2.12 -31.49 4.73
N ALA A 98 -0.88 -31.77 5.13
CA ALA A 98 -0.42 -31.53 6.48
C ALA A 98 -0.48 -30.03 6.86
N GLY A 99 -1.20 -29.75 7.96
CA GLY A 99 -1.34 -28.43 8.60
C GLY A 99 -2.22 -27.41 7.90
N THR A 100 -3.09 -27.88 7.00
CA THR A 100 -4.15 -27.08 6.40
C THR A 100 -5.45 -27.86 6.46
N GLU A 101 -6.34 -27.45 7.36
CA GLU A 101 -7.68 -28.02 7.50
C GLU A 101 -8.49 -27.86 6.20
N GLY A 102 -9.24 -28.88 5.80
CA GLY A 102 -10.06 -28.88 4.58
C GLY A 102 -9.27 -28.96 3.26
N THR A 103 -7.99 -29.34 3.30
CA THR A 103 -7.15 -29.49 2.09
C THR A 103 -6.74 -30.94 1.90
N VAL A 104 -6.96 -31.49 0.70
CA VAL A 104 -6.68 -32.89 0.33
C VAL A 104 -5.70 -32.92 -0.84
N VAL A 105 -4.68 -33.78 -0.76
CA VAL A 105 -3.72 -34.06 -1.83
C VAL A 105 -4.08 -35.38 -2.49
N VAL A 106 -4.23 -35.33 -3.81
CA VAL A 106 -4.55 -36.46 -4.69
C VAL A 106 -3.33 -36.72 -5.57
N GLY A 107 -2.66 -37.85 -5.35
CA GLY A 107 -1.59 -38.37 -6.21
C GLY A 107 -2.14 -38.74 -7.57
N ARG A 108 -1.33 -38.55 -8.62
CA ARG A 108 -1.69 -38.88 -10.00
C ARG A 108 -0.62 -39.75 -10.64
N ARG A 109 -1.03 -40.69 -11.49
CA ARG A 109 -0.15 -41.69 -12.11
C ARG A 109 0.96 -41.08 -12.95
N ASP A 110 0.66 -40.05 -13.74
CA ASP A 110 1.62 -39.42 -14.67
C ASP A 110 1.66 -37.89 -14.58
N ALA A 111 1.24 -37.33 -13.44
CA ALA A 111 1.15 -35.88 -13.28
C ALA A 111 1.45 -35.43 -11.85
N LEU A 112 1.72 -34.13 -11.69
CA LEU A 112 1.95 -33.54 -10.36
C LEU A 112 0.71 -33.75 -9.47
N PRO A 113 0.86 -34.02 -8.16
CA PRO A 113 -0.27 -34.20 -7.27
C PRO A 113 -1.26 -33.03 -7.34
N LEU A 114 -2.54 -33.36 -7.51
CA LEU A 114 -3.63 -32.40 -7.46
C LEU A 114 -3.92 -32.06 -5.99
N VAL A 115 -4.10 -30.78 -5.68
CA VAL A 115 -4.39 -30.32 -4.31
C VAL A 115 -5.76 -29.66 -4.30
N LEU A 116 -6.72 -30.34 -3.68
CA LEU A 116 -8.08 -29.87 -3.47
C LEU A 116 -8.11 -29.01 -2.21
N ARG A 117 -8.74 -27.83 -2.27
CA ARG A 117 -8.69 -26.80 -1.21
C ARG A 117 -10.07 -26.47 -0.68
N GLU A 118 -10.12 -26.09 0.60
CA GLU A 118 -11.26 -25.44 1.27
C GLU A 118 -12.58 -26.20 1.06
N LEU A 119 -12.52 -27.52 1.16
CA LEU A 119 -13.69 -28.37 1.04
C LEU A 119 -14.53 -28.20 2.32
N PRO A 120 -15.82 -27.81 2.22
CA PRO A 120 -16.67 -27.62 3.38
C PRO A 120 -17.09 -29.00 3.91
N VAL A 121 -16.27 -29.63 4.74
CA VAL A 121 -16.57 -30.94 5.33
C VAL A 121 -17.14 -30.74 6.72
N ALA A 122 -18.45 -31.01 6.88
CA ALA A 122 -19.10 -31.00 8.20
C ALA A 122 -18.56 -32.10 9.13
N ALA A 123 -17.90 -33.12 8.56
CA ALA A 123 -17.43 -34.31 9.23
C ALA A 123 -15.88 -34.38 9.33
N GLY A 124 -15.18 -33.30 8.97
CA GLY A 124 -13.72 -33.20 9.07
C GLY A 124 -12.95 -33.72 7.85
N THR A 125 -11.67 -33.34 7.74
CA THR A 125 -10.82 -33.63 6.56
C THR A 125 -10.58 -35.12 6.36
N ASP A 126 -10.56 -35.90 7.45
CA ASP A 126 -10.25 -37.33 7.43
C ASP A 126 -11.37 -38.18 6.82
N GLU A 127 -12.63 -37.82 7.09
CA GLU A 127 -13.79 -38.51 6.51
C GLU A 127 -13.88 -38.27 5.00
N LEU A 128 -13.55 -37.06 4.55
CA LEU A 128 -13.44 -36.77 3.11
C LEU A 128 -12.29 -37.55 2.46
N VAL A 129 -11.14 -37.67 3.12
CA VAL A 129 -10.03 -38.47 2.61
C VAL A 129 -10.45 -39.95 2.51
N ALA A 130 -11.18 -40.46 3.51
CA ALA A 130 -11.70 -41.82 3.49
C ALA A 130 -12.68 -42.03 2.31
N GLU A 131 -13.64 -41.12 2.12
CA GLU A 131 -14.59 -41.17 0.99
C GLU A 131 -13.87 -41.14 -0.37
N LEU A 132 -12.88 -40.25 -0.54
CA LEU A 132 -12.13 -40.14 -1.77
C LEU A 132 -11.24 -41.37 -2.04
N ARG A 133 -10.70 -42.02 -0.99
CA ARG A 133 -9.95 -43.28 -1.12
C ARG A 133 -10.86 -44.43 -1.54
N GLU A 134 -12.03 -44.52 -0.92
CA GLU A 134 -13.04 -45.52 -1.25
C GLU A 134 -13.45 -45.43 -2.72
N ARG A 135 -13.76 -44.21 -3.20
CA ARG A 135 -14.09 -43.96 -4.61
C ARG A 135 -12.94 -44.24 -5.57
N ALA A 136 -11.70 -44.01 -5.14
CA ALA A 136 -10.50 -44.36 -5.91
C ALA A 136 -10.18 -45.87 -5.89
N GLY A 137 -11.00 -46.70 -5.21
CA GLY A 137 -10.76 -48.14 -5.07
C GLY A 137 -9.58 -48.48 -4.17
N GLN A 138 -9.06 -47.52 -3.40
CA GLN A 138 -7.87 -47.66 -2.56
C GLN A 138 -8.24 -48.28 -1.21
N HIS A 139 -8.44 -49.61 -1.20
CA HIS A 139 -8.70 -50.38 0.00
C HIS A 139 -7.38 -50.64 0.73
N SER A 140 -7.15 -49.89 1.81
CA SER A 140 -6.19 -50.13 2.90
C SER A 140 -5.03 -51.10 2.56
N GLY A 141 -4.05 -50.62 1.80
CA GLY A 141 -2.87 -51.41 1.42
C GLY A 141 -1.66 -50.50 1.21
N GLU A 142 -0.75 -50.53 2.18
CA GLU A 142 0.56 -49.87 2.30
C GLU A 142 0.61 -48.32 2.37
N PRO A 143 1.29 -47.76 3.40
CA PRO A 143 1.60 -46.34 3.44
C PRO A 143 2.69 -46.04 2.40
N GLU A 144 2.30 -45.59 1.21
CA GLU A 144 3.22 -44.96 0.26
C GLU A 144 4.01 -43.86 1.00
N GLY A 145 5.33 -44.07 1.12
CA GLY A 145 6.21 -43.44 2.11
C GLY A 145 5.91 -41.97 2.42
N GLU A 146 5.72 -41.64 3.71
CA GLU A 146 5.27 -40.36 4.25
C GLU A 146 6.05 -39.12 3.76
N TRP A 147 5.71 -38.62 2.59
CA TRP A 147 6.27 -37.40 2.02
C TRP A 147 5.43 -36.18 2.40
N TYR A 148 5.97 -35.23 3.15
CA TYR A 148 5.26 -34.00 3.51
C TYR A 148 5.07 -33.08 2.29
N VAL A 149 3.87 -32.53 2.10
CA VAL A 149 3.61 -31.45 1.13
C VAL A 149 2.76 -30.38 1.81
N GLY A 150 3.38 -29.24 2.12
CA GLY A 150 2.73 -28.10 2.77
C GLY A 150 2.65 -26.86 1.88
N ARG A 151 1.55 -26.12 2.01
CA ARG A 151 1.38 -24.77 1.45
C ARG A 151 1.01 -23.80 2.57
N PRO A 152 1.41 -22.53 2.48
CA PRO A 152 0.93 -21.52 3.43
C PRO A 152 -0.58 -21.33 3.31
N SER A 153 -1.26 -21.06 4.44
CA SER A 153 -2.66 -20.64 4.44
C SER A 153 -2.84 -19.37 3.61
N ARG A 154 -3.94 -19.31 2.84
CA ARG A 154 -4.31 -18.15 2.02
C ARG A 154 -5.17 -17.14 2.75
N LEU A 155 -5.70 -17.48 3.93
CA LEU A 155 -6.52 -16.60 4.75
C LEU A 155 -5.86 -15.22 5.01
N PRO A 156 -4.53 -15.12 5.18
CA PRO A 156 -3.88 -13.81 5.30
C PRO A 156 -3.96 -12.92 4.05
N LEU A 157 -4.30 -13.44 2.87
CA LEU A 157 -4.49 -12.62 1.66
C LEU A 157 -5.61 -11.60 1.82
N VAL A 158 -6.63 -11.91 2.63
CA VAL A 158 -7.78 -11.02 2.89
C VAL A 158 -7.32 -9.66 3.42
N TRP A 159 -6.25 -9.61 4.21
CA TRP A 159 -5.69 -8.36 4.73
C TRP A 159 -4.41 -7.93 3.98
N ALA A 160 -3.65 -8.85 3.40
CA ALA A 160 -2.40 -8.51 2.71
C ALA A 160 -2.64 -7.61 1.47
N PHE A 161 -3.73 -7.83 0.73
CA PHE A 161 -4.09 -6.98 -0.41
C PHE A 161 -4.52 -5.56 0.01
N PRO A 162 -5.43 -5.36 0.99
CA PRO A 162 -5.72 -4.03 1.53
C PRO A 162 -4.48 -3.31 2.05
N MET A 163 -3.60 -4.02 2.77
CA MET A 163 -2.37 -3.41 3.29
C MET A 163 -1.38 -3.05 2.19
N LEU A 164 -1.34 -3.81 1.08
CA LEU A 164 -0.60 -3.41 -0.11
C LEU A 164 -1.15 -2.11 -0.69
N ALA A 165 -2.47 -2.00 -0.85
CA ALA A 165 -3.10 -0.77 -1.36
C ALA A 165 -2.78 0.44 -0.47
N ALA A 166 -2.89 0.28 0.86
CA ALA A 166 -2.53 1.32 1.82
C ALA A 166 -1.04 1.70 1.72
N SER A 167 -0.15 0.72 1.54
CA SER A 167 1.28 0.95 1.37
C SER A 167 1.59 1.72 0.08
N VAL A 168 0.92 1.40 -1.03
CA VAL A 168 1.03 2.12 -2.30
C VAL A 168 0.53 3.55 -2.16
N ALA A 169 -0.64 3.75 -1.55
CA ALA A 169 -1.19 5.08 -1.31
C ALA A 169 -0.24 5.94 -0.47
N LEU A 170 0.32 5.38 0.60
CA LEU A 170 1.30 6.06 1.45
C LEU A 170 2.59 6.41 0.69
N ALA A 171 3.05 5.53 -0.21
CA ALA A 171 4.22 5.78 -1.05
C ALA A 171 3.96 6.87 -2.11
N LEU A 172 2.74 6.95 -2.64
CA LEU A 172 2.38 7.92 -3.68
C LEU A 172 1.94 9.27 -3.12
N ALA A 173 1.49 9.34 -1.87
CA ALA A 173 1.01 10.59 -1.27
C ALA A 173 2.04 11.74 -1.35
N PRO A 174 3.34 11.53 -1.06
CA PRO A 174 4.36 12.57 -1.26
C PRO A 174 4.59 12.94 -2.72
N VAL A 175 4.60 11.95 -3.62
CA VAL A 175 4.83 12.15 -5.06
C VAL A 175 3.66 12.93 -5.70
N GLY A 176 2.45 12.68 -5.22
CA GLY A 176 1.23 13.37 -5.60
C GLY A 176 0.97 14.67 -4.82
N GLY A 177 1.91 15.13 -3.97
CA GLY A 177 1.82 16.40 -3.22
C GLY A 177 0.73 16.46 -2.16
N LEU A 178 0.22 15.30 -1.75
CA LEU A 178 -0.78 15.18 -0.69
C LEU A 178 -0.14 15.22 0.70
N LEU A 179 1.14 14.87 0.78
CA LEU A 179 1.97 15.01 1.95
C LEU A 179 3.23 15.77 1.56
N GLU A 180 3.30 17.03 1.97
CA GLU A 180 4.47 17.89 1.79
C GLU A 180 5.06 18.26 3.16
N GLY A 181 6.36 18.56 3.18
CA GLY A 181 7.08 18.89 4.40
C GLY A 181 7.43 17.68 5.26
N PHE A 182 7.52 17.91 6.57
CA PHE A 182 7.98 16.93 7.55
C PHE A 182 7.14 15.65 7.58
N GLY A 183 7.81 14.51 7.42
CA GLY A 183 7.23 13.19 7.41
C GLY A 183 6.91 12.66 6.01
N ALA A 184 7.02 13.49 4.96
CA ALA A 184 6.81 13.05 3.58
C ALA A 184 7.83 12.00 3.14
N GLY A 185 9.11 12.18 3.48
CA GLY A 185 10.16 11.20 3.16
C GLY A 185 9.98 9.88 3.92
N THR A 186 9.56 9.96 5.17
CA THR A 186 9.26 8.84 6.06
C THR A 186 8.05 8.08 5.55
N ALA A 187 6.97 8.78 5.16
CA ALA A 187 5.79 8.20 4.55
C ALA A 187 6.14 7.45 3.26
N PHE A 188 6.91 8.09 2.36
CA PHE A 188 7.39 7.46 1.13
C PHE A 188 8.16 6.16 1.42
N THR A 189 9.16 6.24 2.31
CA THR A 189 10.03 5.11 2.66
C THR A 189 9.26 3.97 3.33
N ALA A 190 8.37 4.31 4.28
CA ALA A 190 7.52 3.34 4.95
C ALA A 190 6.53 2.69 3.98
N GLY A 191 5.92 3.48 3.08
CA GLY A 191 5.05 3.00 2.01
C GLY A 191 5.78 2.02 1.10
N MET A 192 6.96 2.36 0.58
CA MET A 192 7.77 1.49 -0.26
C MET A 192 8.20 0.20 0.45
N ALA A 193 8.65 0.30 1.71
CA ALA A 193 8.97 -0.89 2.51
C ALA A 193 7.74 -1.79 2.70
N GLY A 194 6.57 -1.17 2.94
CA GLY A 194 5.28 -1.84 3.00
C GLY A 194 4.93 -2.55 1.68
N VAL A 195 5.11 -1.90 0.53
CA VAL A 195 4.86 -2.48 -0.79
C VAL A 195 5.73 -3.72 -1.00
N VAL A 196 7.05 -3.60 -0.82
CA VAL A 196 7.99 -4.72 -0.98
C VAL A 196 7.64 -5.88 -0.05
N TYR A 197 7.30 -5.58 1.21
CA TYR A 197 6.90 -6.59 2.18
C TYR A 197 5.61 -7.31 1.77
N HIS A 198 4.55 -6.58 1.43
CA HIS A 198 3.23 -7.15 1.12
C HIS A 198 3.22 -7.87 -0.23
N VAL A 199 3.91 -7.37 -1.26
CA VAL A 199 4.09 -8.10 -2.53
C VAL A 199 4.79 -9.43 -2.28
N ARG A 200 5.91 -9.42 -1.54
CA ARG A 200 6.63 -10.65 -1.18
C ARG A 200 5.75 -11.62 -0.39
N LEU A 201 4.95 -11.11 0.54
CA LEU A 201 4.01 -11.93 1.32
C LEU A 201 2.94 -12.53 0.42
N ILE A 202 2.28 -11.75 -0.41
CA ILE A 202 1.25 -12.22 -1.35
C ILE A 202 1.81 -13.30 -2.27
N LEU A 203 2.96 -13.07 -2.89
CA LEU A 203 3.60 -14.08 -3.75
C LEU A 203 3.93 -15.36 -2.97
N LEU A 204 4.38 -15.22 -1.73
CA LEU A 204 4.67 -16.36 -0.87
C LEU A 204 3.39 -17.14 -0.52
N LEU A 205 2.29 -16.48 -0.21
CA LEU A 205 1.01 -17.11 0.12
C LEU A 205 0.37 -17.78 -1.11
N LEU A 206 0.57 -17.20 -2.30
CA LEU A 206 0.02 -17.73 -3.55
C LEU A 206 0.83 -18.91 -4.10
N TYR A 207 2.16 -18.81 -4.10
CA TYR A 207 3.06 -19.72 -4.80
C TYR A 207 4.00 -20.53 -3.89
N GLY A 208 4.04 -20.22 -2.59
CA GLY A 208 4.87 -20.90 -1.63
C GLY A 208 4.52 -22.38 -1.49
N ARG A 209 5.53 -23.24 -1.52
CA ARG A 209 5.36 -24.69 -1.33
C ARG A 209 6.59 -25.28 -0.65
N THR A 210 6.36 -26.16 0.30
CA THR A 210 7.41 -26.98 0.91
C THR A 210 7.04 -28.43 0.72
N GLU A 211 7.94 -29.20 0.12
CA GLU A 211 7.86 -30.64 0.02
C GLU A 211 9.01 -31.24 0.81
N ALA A 212 8.75 -32.27 1.58
CA ALA A 212 9.77 -33.12 2.15
C ALA A 212 9.62 -34.53 1.59
N ARG A 213 10.74 -35.11 1.22
CA ARG A 213 10.88 -36.49 0.78
C ARG A 213 11.96 -37.15 1.63
N PRO A 214 12.09 -38.48 1.64
CA PRO A 214 13.17 -39.16 2.35
C PRO A 214 14.57 -38.69 1.94
N THR A 215 14.73 -38.21 0.70
CA THR A 215 16.02 -37.69 0.19
C THR A 215 16.31 -36.24 0.60
N GLY A 216 15.30 -35.44 0.97
CA GLY A 216 15.51 -34.05 1.35
C GLY A 216 14.27 -33.15 1.31
N LEU A 217 14.53 -31.87 1.55
CA LEU A 217 13.58 -30.77 1.52
C LEU A 217 13.67 -30.01 0.20
N TYR A 218 12.51 -29.83 -0.43
CA TYR A 218 12.30 -28.94 -1.55
C TYR A 218 11.43 -27.76 -1.10
N ASN A 219 11.98 -26.57 -1.13
CA ASN A 219 11.30 -25.35 -0.73
C ASN A 219 11.20 -24.36 -1.89
N ARG A 220 10.00 -24.17 -2.41
CA ARG A 220 9.69 -23.10 -3.35
C ARG A 220 9.16 -21.91 -2.57
N SER A 221 9.98 -20.87 -2.48
CA SER A 221 9.52 -19.54 -2.11
C SER A 221 9.06 -18.77 -3.35
N ALA A 222 8.44 -17.60 -3.16
CA ALA A 222 8.02 -16.70 -4.23
C ALA A 222 9.10 -16.44 -5.30
N LEU A 223 10.36 -16.31 -4.88
CA LEU A 223 11.46 -15.82 -5.71
C LEU A 223 12.57 -16.85 -5.94
N ALA A 224 12.55 -17.95 -5.21
CA ALA A 224 13.64 -18.91 -5.23
C ALA A 224 13.15 -20.32 -4.90
N ILE A 225 13.71 -21.28 -5.62
CA ILE A 225 13.58 -22.71 -5.33
C ILE A 225 14.87 -23.14 -4.63
N LYS A 226 14.74 -23.80 -3.48
CA LYS A 226 15.87 -24.34 -2.72
C LYS A 226 15.67 -25.83 -2.48
N ARG A 227 16.72 -26.60 -2.72
CA ARG A 227 16.80 -28.03 -2.39
C ARG A 227 17.84 -28.21 -1.29
N MET A 228 17.50 -28.99 -0.27
CA MET A 228 18.38 -29.29 0.86
C MET A 228 18.26 -30.78 1.15
N GLU A 229 19.36 -31.51 1.10
CA GLU A 229 19.39 -32.90 1.54
C GLU A 229 19.27 -32.96 3.08
N TRP A 230 18.59 -33.97 3.62
CA TRP A 230 18.36 -34.07 5.07
C TRP A 230 19.66 -34.18 5.87
N ASN A 231 20.67 -34.86 5.33
CA ASN A 231 22.01 -34.97 5.93
C ASN A 231 22.72 -33.62 6.11
N ARG A 232 22.29 -32.57 5.39
CA ARG A 232 22.81 -31.19 5.54
C ARG A 232 21.93 -30.34 6.45
N VAL A 233 20.76 -30.82 6.86
CA VAL A 233 19.84 -30.07 7.72
C VAL A 233 20.14 -30.40 9.17
N ARG A 234 20.90 -29.51 9.82
CA ARG A 234 21.27 -29.63 11.22
C ARG A 234 20.06 -29.65 12.15
N ARG A 235 19.15 -28.68 11.94
CA ARG A 235 17.98 -28.47 12.79
C ARG A 235 16.89 -27.65 12.10
N LEU A 236 15.68 -27.74 12.63
CA LEU A 236 14.56 -26.88 12.28
C LEU A 236 14.31 -25.86 13.41
N GLU A 237 14.41 -24.57 13.09
CA GLU A 237 14.12 -23.48 14.03
C GLU A 237 12.68 -22.99 13.84
N VAL A 238 11.84 -23.13 14.86
CA VAL A 238 10.51 -22.51 14.90
C VAL A 238 10.67 -21.10 15.45
N VAL A 239 10.41 -20.11 14.59
CA VAL A 239 10.50 -18.70 14.93
C VAL A 239 9.11 -18.13 15.15
N ARG A 240 8.86 -17.62 16.36
CA ARG A 240 7.63 -16.91 16.72
C ARG A 240 7.82 -15.42 16.46
N SER A 241 6.98 -14.83 15.62
CA SER A 241 6.88 -13.38 15.41
C SER A 241 5.56 -12.85 15.97
N PRO A 242 5.39 -11.53 16.11
CA PRO A 242 4.09 -10.94 16.44
C PRO A 242 2.97 -11.39 15.48
N PHE A 243 3.33 -11.71 14.23
CA PHE A 243 2.40 -12.09 13.17
C PHE A 243 2.20 -13.60 13.00
N GLY A 244 2.78 -14.43 13.87
CA GLY A 244 2.56 -15.88 13.90
C GLY A 244 3.84 -16.73 14.00
N ARG A 245 3.84 -17.92 13.39
CA ARG A 245 4.95 -18.90 13.46
C ARG A 245 5.44 -19.28 12.08
N ARG A 246 6.75 -19.49 11.94
CA ARG A 246 7.36 -20.05 10.72
C ARG A 246 8.50 -20.98 11.07
N VAL A 247 8.77 -21.93 10.17
CA VAL A 247 9.91 -22.85 10.28
C VAL A 247 11.06 -22.37 9.42
N ILE A 248 12.27 -22.42 9.97
CA ILE A 248 13.52 -22.15 9.28
C ILE A 248 14.37 -23.42 9.32
N ALA A 249 14.71 -23.95 8.16
CA ALA A 249 15.72 -25.01 8.04
C ALA A 249 17.12 -24.39 8.18
N VAL A 250 17.90 -24.89 9.14
CA VAL A 250 19.27 -24.49 9.38
C VAL A 250 20.18 -25.60 8.87
N ALA A 251 20.96 -25.29 7.83
CA ALA A 251 21.93 -26.23 7.29
C ALA A 251 23.19 -26.29 8.16
N ASP A 252 23.93 -27.41 8.11
CA ASP A 252 25.25 -27.55 8.75
C ASP A 252 26.25 -26.55 8.20
N THR A 253 26.25 -26.39 6.88
CA THR A 253 27.01 -25.38 6.15
C THR A 253 26.08 -24.62 5.21
N GLY A 254 26.09 -23.28 5.29
CA GLY A 254 25.33 -22.41 4.39
C GLY A 254 24.18 -21.62 5.02
N PRO A 255 23.38 -20.93 4.19
CA PRO A 255 22.40 -19.95 4.65
C PRO A 255 21.14 -20.61 5.22
N LYS A 256 20.61 -20.01 6.28
CA LYS A 256 19.30 -20.37 6.84
C LYS A 256 18.20 -20.19 5.79
N THR A 257 17.33 -21.18 5.66
CA THR A 257 16.23 -21.17 4.68
C THR A 257 14.88 -21.16 5.39
N ALA A 258 14.17 -20.04 5.31
CA ALA A 258 12.78 -19.98 5.76
C ALA A 258 11.90 -20.82 4.83
N LEU A 259 11.27 -21.85 5.40
CA LEU A 259 10.36 -22.72 4.64
C LEU A 259 9.09 -21.93 4.29
N ALA A 260 8.47 -22.27 3.16
CA ALA A 260 7.19 -21.71 2.76
C ALA A 260 6.07 -22.19 3.70
N ALA A 261 6.13 -23.47 4.07
CA ALA A 261 5.28 -24.16 5.04
C ALA A 261 6.11 -25.12 5.92
N PRO A 262 5.70 -25.42 7.16
CA PRO A 262 4.49 -24.92 7.81
C PRO A 262 4.65 -23.46 8.27
N ARG A 263 3.54 -22.73 8.22
CA ARG A 263 3.42 -21.33 8.60
C ARG A 263 2.07 -21.08 9.26
N GLU A 264 2.08 -20.26 10.28
CA GLU A 264 0.89 -19.83 11.01
C GLU A 264 0.84 -18.30 10.97
N GLY A 265 -0.30 -17.73 10.61
CA GLY A 265 -0.55 -16.30 10.67
C GLY A 265 -1.21 -15.89 11.99
N LEU A 266 -1.37 -14.58 12.21
CA LEU A 266 -2.00 -14.01 13.41
C LEU A 266 -3.39 -14.62 13.69
N LEU A 267 -4.16 -14.89 12.63
CA LEU A 267 -5.55 -15.34 12.68
C LEU A 267 -5.73 -16.87 12.57
N THR A 268 -4.67 -17.63 12.31
CA THR A 268 -4.76 -19.09 12.08
C THR A 268 -4.12 -19.88 13.22
N ARG A 269 -4.18 -19.36 14.45
CA ARG A 269 -3.56 -20.03 15.60
C ARG A 269 -4.30 -21.33 15.91
N GLY A 270 -3.61 -22.46 15.84
CA GLY A 270 -4.24 -23.76 16.05
C GLY A 270 -3.27 -24.94 16.04
N PRO A 271 -3.78 -26.16 16.32
CA PRO A 271 -2.97 -27.39 16.36
C PRO A 271 -2.37 -27.73 15.00
N ALA A 272 -3.02 -27.31 13.89
CA ALA A 272 -2.60 -27.59 12.52
C ALA A 272 -1.14 -27.25 12.21
N PHE A 273 -0.58 -26.17 12.80
CA PHE A 273 0.84 -25.85 12.60
C PHE A 273 1.75 -26.92 13.22
N ASP A 274 1.45 -27.34 14.45
CA ASP A 274 2.24 -28.32 15.19
C ASP A 274 2.09 -29.71 14.54
N ASP A 275 0.90 -30.06 14.06
CA ASP A 275 0.65 -31.30 13.30
C ASP A 275 1.48 -31.33 12.01
N ALA A 276 1.48 -30.25 11.22
CA ALA A 276 2.33 -30.18 10.03
C ALA A 276 3.81 -30.22 10.33
N LEU A 277 4.25 -29.62 11.44
CA LEU A 277 5.64 -29.69 11.85
C LEU A 277 6.01 -31.13 12.21
N ASN A 278 5.15 -31.85 12.92
CA ASN A 278 5.35 -33.24 13.27
C ASN A 278 5.42 -34.13 12.01
N THR A 279 4.50 -33.95 11.05
CA THR A 279 4.55 -34.66 9.76
C THR A 279 5.84 -34.34 8.98
N LEU A 280 6.24 -33.06 8.94
CA LEU A 280 7.47 -32.64 8.28
C LEU A 280 8.70 -33.34 8.90
N THR A 281 8.75 -33.47 10.22
CA THR A 281 9.87 -34.12 10.93
C THR A 281 9.85 -35.63 10.78
N ALA A 282 8.68 -36.25 10.70
CA ALA A 282 8.53 -37.70 10.50
C ALA A 282 9.07 -38.16 9.13
N THR A 283 8.99 -37.31 8.10
CA THR A 283 9.55 -37.60 6.77
C THR A 283 11.08 -37.69 6.73
N ALA A 284 11.78 -37.17 7.74
CA ALA A 284 13.24 -37.18 7.75
C ALA A 284 13.79 -38.56 8.16
N PRO A 285 14.77 -39.14 7.45
CA PRO A 285 15.37 -40.44 7.82
C PRO A 285 15.98 -40.44 9.23
N ARG A 286 16.44 -39.26 9.68
CA ARG A 286 16.86 -38.99 11.04
C ARG A 286 16.13 -37.74 11.50
N ALA A 287 15.41 -37.84 12.61
CA ALA A 287 14.63 -36.73 13.15
C ALA A 287 15.55 -35.52 13.41
N PRO A 288 15.36 -34.39 12.71
CA PRO A 288 16.16 -33.19 12.93
C PRO A 288 15.81 -32.59 14.29
N GLU A 289 16.79 -31.97 14.95
CA GLU A 289 16.53 -31.23 16.19
C GLU A 289 15.53 -30.10 15.91
N VAL A 290 14.46 -29.98 16.71
CA VAL A 290 13.48 -28.89 16.58
C VAL A 290 13.69 -27.90 17.70
N LYS A 291 14.22 -26.72 17.38
CA LYS A 291 14.46 -25.66 18.36
C LYS A 291 13.39 -24.59 18.27
N ARG A 292 12.67 -24.36 19.38
CA ARG A 292 11.72 -23.25 19.51
C ARG A 292 12.48 -22.01 19.98
N ARG A 293 12.71 -21.05 19.08
CA ARG A 293 13.37 -19.80 19.43
C ARG A 293 12.33 -18.80 19.94
N ALA A 294 12.38 -18.49 21.23
CA ALA A 294 11.69 -17.32 21.75
C ALA A 294 12.36 -16.08 21.14
N GLN A 295 11.64 -15.35 20.31
CA GLN A 295 12.04 -14.00 19.96
C GLN A 295 11.34 -13.03 20.92
N PRO A 296 12.04 -12.00 21.42
CA PRO A 296 11.40 -10.92 22.17
C PRO A 296 10.30 -10.31 21.31
N ARG A 297 9.05 -10.42 21.76
CA ARG A 297 7.85 -9.98 21.02
C ARG A 297 7.93 -8.50 20.63
N LEU A 298 8.66 -7.71 21.41
CA LEU A 298 8.79 -6.27 21.25
C LEU A 298 9.97 -5.82 20.38
N LEU A 299 10.89 -6.72 20.00
CA LEU A 299 12.10 -6.28 19.28
C LEU A 299 11.78 -5.72 17.89
N TYR A 300 10.97 -6.41 17.08
CA TYR A 300 10.60 -5.92 15.76
C TYR A 300 9.78 -4.62 15.78
N PRO A 301 8.73 -4.47 16.60
CA PRO A 301 8.02 -3.20 16.67
C PRO A 301 8.92 -2.08 17.24
N ALA A 302 9.82 -2.37 18.20
CA ALA A 302 10.78 -1.38 18.68
C ALA A 302 11.76 -0.96 17.58
N LEU A 303 12.30 -1.89 16.79
CA LEU A 303 13.17 -1.59 15.65
C LEU A 303 12.43 -0.78 14.56
N ALA A 304 11.16 -1.11 14.29
CA ALA A 304 10.35 -0.34 13.35
C ALA A 304 10.10 1.08 13.86
N ALA A 305 9.75 1.25 15.14
CA ALA A 305 9.57 2.55 15.76
C ALA A 305 10.88 3.37 15.75
N LEU A 306 12.01 2.75 16.11
CA LEU A 306 13.32 3.40 16.03
C LEU A 306 13.69 3.82 14.61
N ALA A 307 13.40 2.99 13.60
CA ALA A 307 13.63 3.34 12.20
C ALA A 307 12.77 4.52 11.75
N VAL A 308 11.48 4.53 12.11
CA VAL A 308 10.58 5.66 11.83
C VAL A 308 11.08 6.94 12.53
N LEU A 309 11.45 6.87 13.81
CA LEU A 309 12.00 8.00 14.54
C LEU A 309 13.31 8.52 13.93
N ALA A 310 14.19 7.62 13.48
CA ALA A 310 15.44 8.00 12.82
C ALA A 310 15.19 8.69 11.47
N LEU A 311 14.22 8.20 10.69
CA LEU A 311 13.81 8.84 9.43
C LEU A 311 13.22 10.23 9.68
N LEU A 312 12.29 10.34 10.63
CA LEU A 312 11.71 11.63 11.03
C LEU A 312 12.79 12.60 11.52
N TRP A 313 13.75 12.13 12.31
CA TRP A 313 14.86 12.99 12.76
C TRP A 313 15.74 13.45 11.59
N GLY A 314 16.00 12.58 10.62
CA GLY A 314 16.73 12.91 9.39
C GLY A 314 16.02 13.92 8.51
N GLU A 315 14.69 14.00 8.59
CA GLU A 315 13.92 15.04 7.92
C GLU A 315 14.04 16.40 8.60
N ASP A 316 14.64 16.55 9.79
CA ASP A 316 14.86 17.84 10.46
C ASP A 316 13.59 18.70 10.60
N PRO A 317 12.75 18.46 11.63
CA PRO A 317 11.52 19.22 11.84
C PRO A 317 11.75 20.72 12.08
N ARG A 318 13.01 21.12 12.36
CA ARG A 318 13.39 22.52 12.61
C ARG A 318 13.32 23.38 11.35
N LYS A 319 13.10 22.78 10.18
CA LYS A 319 12.92 23.45 8.89
C LYS A 319 11.46 23.76 8.57
N GLU A 320 10.53 23.37 9.43
CA GLU A 320 9.11 23.62 9.25
C GLU A 320 8.68 24.98 9.78
N SER A 321 7.72 25.61 9.09
CA SER A 321 7.19 26.94 9.46
C SER A 321 6.46 26.98 10.80
N TRP A 322 6.05 25.83 11.34
CA TRP A 322 5.45 25.73 12.68
C TRP A 322 6.49 25.52 13.79
N TRP A 323 7.77 25.34 13.45
CA TRP A 323 8.81 25.10 14.44
C TRP A 323 9.11 26.37 15.25
N PRO A 324 9.24 26.32 16.59
CA PRO A 324 9.30 27.53 17.44
C PRO A 324 10.43 28.52 17.14
N THR A 325 11.50 28.10 16.46
CA THR A 325 12.64 28.96 16.11
C THR A 325 12.58 29.49 14.68
N ARG A 326 11.50 29.23 13.93
CA ARG A 326 11.31 29.66 12.54
C ARG A 326 10.35 30.84 12.51
N HIS A 327 10.87 32.01 12.15
CA HIS A 327 10.09 33.24 11.99
C HIS A 327 9.43 33.31 10.61
N GLU A 328 8.50 32.40 10.37
CA GLU A 328 7.85 32.20 9.08
C GLU A 328 6.32 32.40 9.20
N ALA A 329 5.68 32.72 8.08
CA ALA A 329 4.23 32.84 8.02
C ALA A 329 3.58 31.45 7.99
N THR A 330 2.59 31.25 8.86
CA THR A 330 1.79 30.01 8.88
C THR A 330 0.50 30.09 8.04
N SER A 331 0.14 31.30 7.58
CA SER A 331 -1.07 31.56 6.79
C SER A 331 -0.89 32.81 5.94
N LEU A 332 -1.71 32.94 4.89
CA LEU A 332 -1.76 34.15 4.06
C LEU A 332 -2.84 35.12 4.57
N PRO A 333 -2.56 36.43 4.63
CA PRO A 333 -3.60 37.44 4.86
C PRO A 333 -4.52 37.57 3.65
N ASP A 334 -5.69 38.21 3.81
CA ASP A 334 -6.60 38.46 2.70
C ASP A 334 -6.02 39.51 1.73
N PRO A 335 -5.71 39.15 0.47
CA PRO A 335 -5.16 40.09 -0.50
C PRO A 335 -6.13 41.22 -0.86
N CYS A 336 -7.45 41.00 -0.76
CA CYS A 336 -8.44 42.03 -1.02
C CYS A 336 -8.51 43.09 0.08
N ALA A 337 -8.03 42.77 1.29
CA ALA A 337 -7.99 43.70 2.42
C ALA A 337 -6.78 44.65 2.38
N VAL A 338 -5.77 44.35 1.55
CA VAL A 338 -4.57 45.20 1.39
C VAL A 338 -4.95 46.58 0.82
N ALA A 339 -5.81 46.61 -0.21
CA ALA A 339 -6.21 47.85 -0.87
C ALA A 339 -7.61 48.27 -0.42
N ASP A 340 -7.72 49.41 0.24
CA ASP A 340 -9.03 50.00 0.52
C ASP A 340 -9.73 50.43 -0.78
N ARG A 341 -11.06 50.50 -0.74
CA ARG A 341 -11.91 50.82 -1.92
C ARG A 341 -11.53 52.15 -2.57
N ALA A 342 -11.07 53.13 -1.79
CA ALA A 342 -10.67 54.44 -2.31
C ALA A 342 -9.35 54.35 -3.09
N THR A 343 -8.40 53.56 -2.62
CA THR A 343 -7.12 53.31 -3.28
C THR A 343 -7.32 52.52 -4.57
N VAL A 344 -8.17 51.48 -4.56
CA VAL A 344 -8.52 50.74 -5.78
C VAL A 344 -9.13 51.67 -6.83
N ARG A 345 -10.14 52.49 -6.47
CA ARG A 345 -10.78 53.42 -7.41
C ARG A 345 -9.84 54.49 -7.99
N ARG A 346 -8.78 54.85 -7.26
CA ARG A 346 -7.74 55.77 -7.75
C ARG A 346 -6.82 55.12 -8.77
N LEU A 347 -6.55 53.82 -8.63
CA LEU A 347 -5.66 53.07 -9.51
C LEU A 347 -6.39 52.44 -10.71
N VAL A 348 -7.62 51.98 -10.48
CA VAL A 348 -8.50 51.34 -11.48
C VAL A 348 -9.83 52.11 -11.47
N PRO A 349 -10.05 53.04 -12.41
CA PRO A 349 -11.32 53.74 -12.55
C PRO A 349 -12.47 52.78 -12.87
N ASP A 350 -13.63 52.99 -12.25
CA ASP A 350 -14.84 52.14 -12.39
C ASP A 350 -14.55 50.64 -12.30
N PRO A 351 -13.94 50.17 -11.18
CA PRO A 351 -13.54 48.78 -11.05
C PRO A 351 -14.76 47.89 -10.91
N GLN A 352 -14.74 46.75 -11.60
CA GLN A 352 -15.66 45.65 -11.33
C GLN A 352 -15.44 45.10 -9.90
N PRO A 353 -16.41 44.35 -9.35
CA PRO A 353 -16.20 43.62 -8.10
C PRO A 353 -14.90 42.79 -8.15
N PRO A 354 -14.13 42.71 -7.06
CA PRO A 354 -12.90 41.94 -7.05
C PRO A 354 -13.16 40.47 -7.36
N ASP A 355 -12.29 39.88 -8.18
CA ASP A 355 -12.18 38.44 -8.32
C ASP A 355 -11.14 37.93 -7.32
N ARG A 356 -11.57 37.08 -6.39
CA ARG A 356 -10.71 36.48 -5.37
C ARG A 356 -10.53 35.00 -5.68
N GLN A 357 -9.29 34.56 -5.67
CA GLN A 357 -8.95 33.17 -5.90
C GLN A 357 -7.92 32.70 -4.87
N ASP A 358 -8.25 31.61 -4.18
CA ASP A 358 -7.34 30.92 -3.26
C ASP A 358 -7.00 29.55 -3.87
N ARG A 359 -5.71 29.24 -3.97
CA ARG A 359 -5.20 28.01 -4.58
C ARG A 359 -4.08 27.44 -3.74
N THR A 360 -4.08 26.13 -3.54
CA THR A 360 -2.92 25.42 -2.99
C THR A 360 -2.25 24.67 -4.13
N TRP A 361 -0.99 24.98 -4.35
CA TRP A 361 -0.13 24.35 -5.36
C TRP A 361 0.95 23.51 -4.67
N PHE A 362 1.61 22.66 -5.45
CA PHE A 362 2.77 21.90 -4.98
C PHE A 362 3.86 22.85 -4.48
N GLY A 363 4.12 22.84 -3.18
CA GLY A 363 5.14 23.65 -2.52
C GLY A 363 4.74 25.09 -2.14
N TYR A 364 3.50 25.54 -2.37
CA TYR A 364 3.03 26.85 -1.88
C TYR A 364 1.50 27.01 -1.84
N ASP A 365 1.02 27.85 -0.91
CA ASP A 365 -0.31 28.44 -0.98
C ASP A 365 -0.27 29.75 -1.75
N GLU A 366 -1.33 30.05 -2.49
CA GLU A 366 -1.52 31.27 -3.27
C GLU A 366 -2.89 31.88 -2.93
N SER A 367 -2.90 33.19 -2.66
CA SER A 367 -4.12 33.96 -2.52
C SER A 367 -4.02 35.21 -3.40
N THR A 368 -4.98 35.39 -4.29
CA THR A 368 -4.99 36.47 -5.27
C THR A 368 -6.28 37.28 -5.17
N CYS A 369 -6.15 38.61 -5.27
CA CYS A 369 -7.26 39.52 -5.49
C CYS A 369 -7.00 40.37 -6.73
N GLN A 370 -7.98 40.44 -7.61
CA GLN A 370 -7.88 41.17 -8.86
C GLN A 370 -9.06 42.13 -9.05
N TRP A 371 -8.75 43.37 -9.42
CA TRP A 371 -9.72 44.35 -9.87
C TRP A 371 -9.42 44.72 -11.31
N GLN A 372 -10.45 44.78 -12.14
CA GLN A 372 -10.34 45.16 -13.54
C GLN A 372 -11.40 46.20 -13.88
N GLN A 373 -11.07 47.09 -14.82
CA GLN A 373 -12.04 47.96 -15.46
C GLN A 373 -12.94 47.15 -16.40
N THR A 374 -14.15 47.64 -16.67
CA THR A 374 -15.13 46.96 -17.53
C THR A 374 -14.64 46.66 -18.94
N ASP A 375 -13.75 47.50 -19.49
CA ASP A 375 -13.16 47.32 -20.81
C ASP A 375 -11.82 46.56 -20.78
N LEU A 376 -11.41 46.06 -19.61
CA LEU A 376 -10.18 45.31 -19.34
C LEU A 376 -8.88 46.07 -19.65
N SER A 377 -8.94 47.39 -19.84
CA SER A 377 -7.77 48.20 -20.22
C SER A 377 -6.87 48.57 -19.04
N ILE A 378 -7.42 48.56 -17.83
CA ILE A 378 -6.73 48.86 -16.58
C ILE A 378 -7.06 47.79 -15.54
N GLY A 379 -6.05 47.29 -14.83
CA GLY A 379 -6.24 46.27 -13.80
C GLY A 379 -5.19 46.33 -12.71
N LEU A 380 -5.60 45.98 -11.49
CA LEU A 380 -4.75 45.82 -10.32
C LEU A 380 -4.85 44.37 -9.85
N ARG A 381 -3.72 43.69 -9.71
CA ARG A 381 -3.63 42.34 -9.16
C ARG A 381 -2.70 42.33 -7.96
N ILE A 382 -3.18 41.80 -6.84
CA ILE A 382 -2.39 41.55 -5.64
C ILE A 382 -2.38 40.05 -5.43
N GLU A 383 -1.19 39.46 -5.44
CA GLU A 383 -0.96 38.03 -5.33
C GLU A 383 0.00 37.78 -4.17
N LEU A 384 -0.37 36.88 -3.27
CA LEU A 384 0.40 36.47 -2.12
C LEU A 384 0.71 34.99 -2.24
N ARG A 385 1.99 34.62 -2.20
CA ARG A 385 2.43 33.22 -2.25
C ARG A 385 3.21 32.86 -0.99
N ARG A 386 2.72 31.89 -0.23
CA ARG A 386 3.40 31.34 0.95
C ARG A 386 4.04 30.02 0.58
N TYR A 387 5.36 30.01 0.48
CA TYR A 387 6.11 28.80 0.16
C TYR A 387 6.18 27.85 1.35
N PHE A 388 6.25 26.57 1.04
CA PHE A 388 6.52 25.51 1.98
C PHE A 388 7.95 25.03 1.83
N ARG A 389 8.37 24.24 2.81
CA ARG A 389 9.62 23.51 2.73
C ARG A 389 9.64 22.61 1.49
N SER A 390 10.75 22.61 0.76
CA SER A 390 10.98 21.70 -0.36
C SER A 390 12.26 20.91 -0.17
N GLY A 391 12.14 19.59 0.00
CA GLY A 391 13.27 18.69 0.15
C GLY A 391 14.17 19.05 1.35
N GLY A 392 15.41 19.44 1.06
CA GLY A 392 16.41 19.80 2.06
C GLY A 392 16.30 21.22 2.60
N ASP A 393 15.56 22.10 1.92
CA ASP A 393 15.52 23.53 2.20
C ASP A 393 14.25 23.91 2.97
N GLY A 394 14.35 24.86 3.91
CA GLY A 394 13.19 25.41 4.61
C GLY A 394 12.33 26.29 3.70
N ALA A 395 11.20 26.75 4.22
CA ALA A 395 10.23 27.50 3.42
C ALA A 395 10.77 28.90 3.01
N THR A 396 11.53 29.55 3.89
CA THR A 396 12.20 30.82 3.58
C THR A 396 13.24 30.67 2.47
N GLU A 397 14.05 29.62 2.55
CA GLU A 397 15.09 29.32 1.57
C GLU A 397 14.47 28.98 0.20
N GLU A 398 13.32 28.29 0.18
CA GLU A 398 12.54 28.07 -1.06
C GLU A 398 12.04 29.39 -1.66
N ALA A 399 11.48 30.29 -0.85
CA ALA A 399 11.03 31.59 -1.31
C ALA A 399 12.19 32.45 -1.84
N GLU A 400 13.36 32.43 -1.18
CA GLU A 400 14.59 33.08 -1.65
C GLU A 400 15.03 32.53 -3.01
N ARG A 401 15.02 31.19 -3.17
CA ARG A 401 15.33 30.54 -4.45
C ARG A 401 14.41 31.03 -5.58
N ARG A 402 13.12 31.24 -5.29
CA ARG A 402 12.15 31.77 -6.26
C ARG A 402 12.38 33.24 -6.56
N MET A 403 12.73 34.05 -5.56
CA MET A 403 13.14 35.44 -5.77
C MET A 403 14.42 35.56 -6.61
N GLY A 404 15.31 34.57 -6.59
CA GLY A 404 16.46 34.52 -7.49
C GLY A 404 16.09 34.54 -8.98
N VAL A 405 14.98 33.88 -9.36
CA VAL A 405 14.46 33.91 -10.74
C VAL A 405 13.88 35.28 -11.06
N VAL A 406 13.13 35.87 -10.13
CA VAL A 406 12.56 37.22 -10.27
C VAL A 406 13.66 38.26 -10.43
N ARG A 407 14.71 38.19 -9.60
CA ARG A 407 15.88 39.07 -9.65
C ARG A 407 16.51 39.10 -11.04
N ALA A 408 16.70 37.92 -11.65
CA ALA A 408 17.29 37.80 -12.98
C ALA A 408 16.43 38.43 -14.09
N GLN A 409 15.12 38.59 -13.88
CA GLN A 409 14.17 39.18 -14.83
C GLN A 409 13.79 40.62 -14.49
N SER A 410 14.30 41.16 -13.38
CA SER A 410 13.90 42.47 -12.87
C SER A 410 14.66 43.61 -13.55
N ALA A 411 13.99 44.75 -13.68
CA ALA A 411 14.58 45.99 -14.18
C ALA A 411 15.38 46.74 -13.09
N GLY A 412 15.10 46.47 -11.82
CA GLY A 412 15.83 47.07 -10.70
C GLY A 412 15.42 46.52 -9.33
N THR A 413 16.21 46.87 -8.31
CA THR A 413 15.95 46.52 -6.91
C THR A 413 15.19 47.65 -6.21
N VAL A 414 14.22 47.32 -5.36
CA VAL A 414 13.48 48.28 -4.52
C VAL A 414 14.03 48.21 -3.10
N THR A 415 14.68 49.27 -2.63
CA THR A 415 15.32 49.32 -1.31
C THR A 415 14.32 49.59 -0.19
N GLY A 416 14.45 48.92 0.95
CA GLY A 416 13.61 49.21 2.13
C GLY A 416 12.20 48.60 2.06
N LEU A 417 12.03 47.53 1.28
CA LEU A 417 10.78 46.79 1.14
C LEU A 417 11.02 45.29 1.35
N GLY A 418 10.56 44.76 2.48
CA GLY A 418 10.77 43.36 2.84
C GLY A 418 12.24 42.97 3.05
N ASP A 419 12.53 41.68 2.94
CA ASP A 419 13.89 41.14 2.96
C ASP A 419 14.60 41.41 1.63
N GLU A 420 13.86 41.33 0.53
CA GLU A 420 14.29 41.69 -0.82
C GLU A 420 13.09 42.08 -1.69
N ALA A 421 13.29 43.02 -2.61
CA ALA A 421 12.26 43.44 -3.53
C ALA A 421 12.82 43.87 -4.88
N PHE A 422 12.05 43.57 -5.93
CA PHE A 422 12.41 43.79 -7.31
C PHE A 422 11.26 44.45 -8.07
N ARG A 423 11.62 45.36 -8.97
CA ARG A 423 10.68 46.01 -9.89
C ARG A 423 10.84 45.41 -11.27
N ARG A 424 9.72 45.15 -11.92
CA ARG A 424 9.66 44.82 -13.34
C ARG A 424 8.68 45.79 -14.00
N ASP A 425 9.13 46.42 -15.07
CA ASP A 425 8.35 47.37 -15.85
C ASP A 425 8.27 46.84 -17.29
N ASP A 426 7.09 46.91 -17.90
CA ASP A 426 6.89 46.65 -19.33
C ASP A 426 6.45 47.95 -20.03
N ASP A 427 7.22 48.37 -21.04
CA ASP A 427 7.09 49.65 -21.74
C ASP A 427 6.16 49.57 -22.98
N GLY A 428 5.22 48.62 -22.98
CA GLY A 428 4.18 48.50 -23.99
C GLY A 428 3.22 49.70 -24.12
N VAL A 429 2.29 49.64 -25.08
CA VAL A 429 1.22 50.64 -25.25
C VAL A 429 0.31 50.70 -24.02
N ILE A 430 0.04 49.53 -23.45
CA ILE A 430 -0.44 49.38 -22.07
C ILE A 430 0.79 48.97 -21.29
N ARG A 431 1.17 49.79 -20.31
CA ARG A 431 2.34 49.55 -19.48
C ARG A 431 1.94 48.75 -18.26
N THR A 432 2.83 47.90 -17.82
CA THR A 432 2.65 47.10 -16.60
C THR A 432 3.76 47.46 -15.63
N ARG A 433 3.37 47.76 -14.39
CA ARG A 433 4.30 48.02 -13.28
C ARG A 433 4.11 46.96 -12.23
N GLU A 434 5.15 46.17 -12.02
CA GLU A 434 5.16 45.05 -11.08
C GLU A 434 6.16 45.31 -9.96
N ILE A 435 5.76 44.97 -8.74
CA ILE A 435 6.66 44.84 -7.60
C ILE A 435 6.51 43.45 -7.02
N TRP A 436 7.66 42.78 -6.93
CA TRP A 436 7.82 41.50 -6.28
C TRP A 436 8.63 41.73 -5.01
N ALA A 437 8.10 41.38 -3.85
CA ALA A 437 8.79 41.58 -2.59
C ALA A 437 8.61 40.38 -1.66
N ARG A 438 9.67 39.99 -0.95
CA ARG A 438 9.67 38.84 -0.07
C ARG A 438 9.76 39.26 1.39
N ARG A 439 9.05 38.56 2.26
CA ARG A 439 9.22 38.60 3.72
C ARG A 439 9.16 37.16 4.25
N ALA A 440 10.27 36.67 4.79
CA ALA A 440 10.44 35.26 5.15
C ALA A 440 10.06 34.33 3.98
N ASN A 441 9.10 33.42 4.19
CA ASN A 441 8.59 32.46 3.22
C ASN A 441 7.43 32.98 2.34
N VAL A 442 7.07 34.27 2.43
CA VAL A 442 5.98 34.86 1.63
C VAL A 442 6.54 35.79 0.56
N ILE A 443 6.10 35.60 -0.68
CA ILE A 443 6.32 36.51 -1.80
C ILE A 443 5.02 37.25 -2.08
N VAL A 444 5.09 38.57 -2.06
CA VAL A 444 4.04 39.50 -2.46
C VAL A 444 4.35 39.95 -3.88
N HIS A 445 3.37 39.82 -4.76
CA HIS A 445 3.39 40.32 -6.12
C HIS A 445 2.24 41.31 -6.31
N VAL A 446 2.58 42.56 -6.65
CA VAL A 446 1.60 43.60 -6.98
C VAL A 446 1.84 44.05 -8.41
N GLU A 447 0.81 43.94 -9.24
CA GLU A 447 0.82 44.28 -10.65
C GLU A 447 -0.25 45.33 -10.93
N LEU A 448 0.14 46.44 -11.56
CA LEU A 448 -0.78 47.46 -12.07
C LEU A 448 -0.55 47.64 -13.57
N THR A 449 -1.60 47.43 -14.33
CA THR A 449 -1.62 47.50 -15.79
C THR A 449 -2.46 48.71 -16.21
N GLY A 450 -1.92 49.56 -17.09
CA GLY A 450 -2.63 50.73 -17.61
C GLY A 450 -1.78 51.62 -18.53
N LYS A 451 -2.35 52.74 -19.03
CA LYS A 451 -1.63 53.65 -19.96
C LYS A 451 -0.48 54.43 -19.29
N ALA A 452 -0.63 54.74 -18.01
CA ALA A 452 0.35 55.41 -17.17
C ALA A 452 0.24 54.89 -15.74
N PRO A 453 0.70 53.65 -15.47
CA PRO A 453 0.52 53.02 -14.17
C PRO A 453 1.29 53.81 -13.09
N ALA A 454 0.61 54.07 -11.98
CA ALA A 454 1.23 54.67 -10.81
C ALA A 454 2.22 53.69 -10.15
N ASP A 455 3.06 54.20 -9.24
CA ASP A 455 3.90 53.31 -8.43
C ASP A 455 3.04 52.51 -7.44
N VAL A 456 3.34 51.23 -7.29
CA VAL A 456 2.61 50.28 -6.44
C VAL A 456 3.39 49.91 -5.17
N GLU A 457 4.53 50.56 -4.91
CA GLU A 457 5.39 50.26 -3.75
C GLU A 457 4.65 50.37 -2.41
N ALA A 458 3.78 51.38 -2.25
CA ALA A 458 3.01 51.55 -1.03
C ALA A 458 2.00 50.39 -0.78
N LEU A 459 1.44 49.83 -1.85
CA LEU A 459 0.57 48.64 -1.76
C LEU A 459 1.37 47.40 -1.41
N ALA A 460 2.52 47.20 -2.06
CA ALA A 460 3.42 46.10 -1.75
C ALA A 460 3.90 46.16 -0.29
N ARG A 461 4.22 47.35 0.24
CA ARG A 461 4.60 47.55 1.64
C ARG A 461 3.46 47.15 2.58
N ARG A 462 2.25 47.64 2.32
CA ARG A 462 1.06 47.30 3.13
C ARG A 462 0.74 45.81 3.09
N ALA A 463 0.91 45.15 1.95
CA ALA A 463 0.74 43.70 1.81
C ALA A 463 1.80 42.92 2.60
N LEU A 464 3.06 43.37 2.61
CA LEU A 464 4.09 42.74 3.42
C LEU A 464 3.84 42.96 4.92
N ASP A 465 3.39 44.14 5.31
CA ASP A 465 3.10 44.48 6.71
C ASP A 465 1.95 43.66 7.28
N SER A 466 1.00 43.21 6.45
CA SER A 466 -0.10 42.33 6.85
C SER A 466 0.31 40.85 6.99
N VAL A 467 1.53 40.47 6.59
CA VAL A 467 2.05 39.11 6.80
C VAL A 467 2.48 38.95 8.26
N GLU A 468 1.78 38.09 9.00
CA GLU A 468 2.13 37.70 10.35
C GLU A 468 3.18 36.59 10.36
N LEU A 469 4.30 36.82 11.05
CA LEU A 469 5.35 35.84 11.31
C LEU A 469 5.22 35.34 12.75
N ARG A 470 5.49 34.05 13.00
CA ARG A 470 5.38 33.44 14.34
C ARG A 470 6.71 33.18 15.02
#